data_AF-A0A9K3KRQ2-F1
#
_entry.id   AF-A0A9K3KRQ2-F1
#
_cell.length_a   1.000
_cell.length_b   1.000
_cell.length_c   1.000
_cell.angle_alpha   90.00
_cell.angle_beta   90.00
_cell.angle_gamma   90.00
#
_symmetry.space_group_name_H-M   'P 1'
#
loop_
_entity.id
_entity.type
_entity.pdbx_description
1 polymer ?
#
loop_
_entity_poly.entity_id
_entity_poly.type
_entity_poly.pdbx_seq_one_letter_code
_entity_poly.pdbx_strand_id
1 'polypeptide(L)'
;MGSSSNDAFEKNEKQAIHLAELLSKDIIDSEQVPNMERCLDLLKELEVIHVNIVMLESTKLGKLLRKTIKTLTRHQRTASDDVKNDLRLIIEASNKILEKWKAIAEKEVKSKMKKKEAHASCPGLPNSKDEYRARLVKQKKDMYKDPPAMPPAKVQIELKLCKLPKRDAKSGELTFTTGEDNSIKAVLKEFHPNRTPEEVLRAGSFGGTYFRPIMSAVTNTQYKSQDVLKETLLKEWIDGIPMTSLTSSSYREHVNKYGVKCGGSLGMWESSGWIADSDPYGWFQWYCRFYQGRRCSDDARQISRWLKSAGPKGRFRSQLCNKILAAKAKCDDKSISPVIRQTLLHWGLEITPEILEKHRKRVGK
;
A
#
# COMPACT_ATOMS: atom_id res chain seq x y z
N MET A 1 22.99 -20.90 16.99
CA MET A 1 23.68 -19.88 17.82
C MET A 1 22.70 -18.79 18.31
N GLY A 2 21.52 -19.17 18.82
CA GLY A 2 20.45 -18.21 19.16
C GLY A 2 20.11 -18.07 20.65
N SER A 3 20.66 -18.90 21.56
CA SER A 3 20.27 -18.85 22.99
C SER A 3 21.07 -17.81 23.79
N SER A 4 22.36 -17.62 23.49
CA SER A 4 23.25 -16.75 24.28
C SER A 4 22.86 -15.25 24.28
N SER A 5 22.22 -14.75 23.22
CA SER A 5 21.82 -13.34 23.12
C SER A 5 20.52 -13.01 23.86
N ASN A 6 19.61 -13.99 23.99
CA ASN A 6 18.34 -13.81 24.70
C ASN A 6 18.55 -13.84 26.22
N ASP A 7 19.42 -14.74 26.69
CA ASP A 7 19.77 -14.86 28.12
C ASP A 7 20.44 -13.58 28.65
N ALA A 8 21.29 -12.94 27.84
CA ALA A 8 21.94 -11.68 28.19
C ALA A 8 20.97 -10.49 28.25
N PHE A 9 19.98 -10.45 27.35
CA PHE A 9 18.94 -9.43 27.34
C PHE A 9 18.03 -9.55 28.57
N GLU A 10 17.57 -10.76 28.87
CA GLU A 10 16.68 -11.04 29.99
C GLU A 10 17.37 -10.78 31.34
N LYS A 11 18.68 -11.08 31.44
CA LYS A 11 19.51 -10.73 32.60
C LYS A 11 19.61 -9.22 32.80
N ASN A 12 19.86 -8.46 31.73
CA ASN A 12 19.92 -6.99 31.81
C ASN A 12 18.56 -6.38 32.15
N GLU A 13 17.46 -6.94 31.65
CA GLU A 13 16.11 -6.45 31.97
C GLU A 13 15.76 -6.68 33.46
N LYS A 14 16.06 -7.87 33.99
CA LYS A 14 15.88 -8.17 35.43
C LYS A 14 16.72 -7.23 36.31
N GLN A 15 17.97 -6.96 35.91
CA GLN A 15 18.83 -6.01 36.63
C GLN A 15 18.28 -4.57 36.55
N ALA A 16 17.74 -4.15 35.41
CA ALA A 16 17.11 -2.84 35.23
C ALA A 16 15.88 -2.66 36.13
N ILE A 17 15.02 -3.69 36.22
CA ILE A 17 13.85 -3.70 37.11
C ILE A 17 14.29 -3.61 38.57
N HIS A 18 15.27 -4.42 38.97
CA HIS A 18 15.78 -4.41 40.34
C HIS A 18 16.34 -3.04 40.75
N LEU A 19 17.14 -2.42 39.89
CA LEU A 19 17.68 -1.08 40.14
C LEU A 19 16.59 0.00 40.18
N ALA A 20 15.52 -0.14 39.39
CA ALA A 20 14.38 0.76 39.44
C ALA A 20 13.64 0.70 40.79
N GLU A 21 13.48 -0.51 41.34
CA GLU A 21 12.89 -0.73 42.66
C GLU A 21 13.76 -0.13 43.77
N LEU A 22 15.08 -0.37 43.72
CA LEU A 22 16.02 0.19 44.69
C LEU A 22 16.08 1.71 44.65
N LEU A 23 16.11 2.33 43.46
CA LEU A 23 16.05 3.79 43.32
C LEU A 23 14.76 4.38 43.93
N SER A 24 13.65 3.67 43.79
CA SER A 24 12.36 4.12 44.34
C SER A 24 12.38 4.02 45.86
N LYS A 25 12.70 2.83 46.39
CA LYS A 25 12.69 2.53 47.82
C LYS A 25 13.74 3.31 48.62
N ASP A 26 14.99 3.33 48.15
CA ASP A 26 16.13 3.81 48.94
C ASP A 26 16.29 5.34 48.86
N ILE A 27 15.70 5.99 47.85
CA ILE A 27 15.90 7.44 47.61
C ILE A 27 14.59 8.19 47.43
N ILE A 28 13.67 7.74 46.57
CA ILE A 28 12.48 8.52 46.22
C ILE A 28 11.44 8.48 47.35
N ASP A 29 11.21 7.30 47.92
CA ASP A 29 10.16 7.04 48.92
C ASP A 29 10.71 7.08 50.36
N SER A 30 12.01 7.33 50.55
CA SER A 30 12.62 7.47 51.86
C SER A 30 12.28 8.81 52.51
N GLU A 31 11.82 8.78 53.77
CA GLU A 31 11.56 9.98 54.58
C GLU A 31 12.85 10.57 55.19
N GLN A 32 13.93 9.79 55.23
CA GLN A 32 15.23 10.17 55.78
C GLN A 32 16.19 10.65 54.68
N VAL A 33 17.21 11.43 55.06
CA VAL A 33 18.28 11.83 54.13
C VAL A 33 18.90 10.56 53.51
N PRO A 34 18.92 10.43 52.17
CA PRO A 34 19.42 9.23 51.51
C PRO A 34 20.86 8.93 51.91
N ASN A 35 21.20 7.66 52.16
CA ASN A 35 22.56 7.25 52.46
C ASN A 35 23.47 7.47 51.24
N MET A 36 24.55 8.25 51.41
CA MET A 36 25.42 8.66 50.30
C MET A 36 26.21 7.51 49.68
N GLU A 37 26.70 6.58 50.49
CA GLU A 37 27.42 5.38 50.04
C GLU A 37 26.48 4.49 49.21
N ARG A 38 25.25 4.31 49.69
CA ARG A 38 24.21 3.57 48.96
C ARG A 38 23.83 4.23 47.63
N CYS A 39 23.74 5.56 47.60
CA CYS A 39 23.46 6.31 46.36
C CYS A 39 24.59 6.14 45.34
N LEU A 40 25.85 6.18 45.79
CA LEU A 40 27.00 5.99 44.92
C LEU A 40 27.06 4.58 44.32
N ASP A 41 26.76 3.56 45.12
CA ASP A 41 26.74 2.17 44.63
C ASP A 41 25.64 1.94 43.59
N LEU A 42 24.44 2.46 43.84
CA LEU A 42 23.35 2.41 42.85
C LEU A 42 23.73 3.12 41.55
N LEU A 43 24.41 4.27 41.62
CA LEU A 43 24.87 4.98 40.42
C LEU A 43 25.93 4.22 39.64
N LYS A 44 26.88 3.56 40.32
CA LYS A 44 27.87 2.70 39.65
C LYS A 44 27.19 1.56 38.89
N GLU A 45 26.18 0.92 39.49
CA GLU A 45 25.42 -0.13 38.82
C GLU A 45 24.62 0.40 37.62
N LEU A 46 24.02 1.59 37.76
CA LEU A 46 23.29 2.27 36.67
C LEU A 46 24.19 2.78 35.54
N GLU A 47 25.47 3.00 35.78
CA GLU A 47 26.42 3.43 34.75
C GLU A 47 26.83 2.27 33.82
N VAL A 48 26.91 1.07 34.39
CA VAL A 48 27.37 -0.17 33.73
C VAL A 48 26.24 -0.88 32.98
N ILE A 49 24.99 -0.66 33.38
CA ILE A 49 23.84 -1.32 32.74
C ILE A 49 23.65 -0.88 31.28
N HIS A 50 23.45 -1.87 30.41
CA HIS A 50 23.17 -1.63 28.99
C HIS A 50 21.67 -1.47 28.77
N VAL A 51 21.22 -0.21 28.63
CA VAL A 51 19.81 0.11 28.36
C VAL A 51 19.53 0.26 26.87
N ASN A 52 18.30 -0.03 26.47
CA ASN A 52 17.73 0.30 25.17
C ASN A 52 16.36 0.97 25.34
N ILE A 53 15.73 1.42 24.25
CA ILE A 53 14.47 2.16 24.33
C ILE A 53 13.32 1.34 24.96
N VAL A 54 13.26 0.04 24.69
CA VAL A 54 12.19 -0.85 25.20
C VAL A 54 12.31 -1.00 26.71
N MET A 55 13.54 -1.20 27.22
CA MET A 55 13.81 -1.31 28.65
C MET A 55 13.52 0.01 29.38
N LEU A 56 13.90 1.16 28.82
CA LEU A 56 13.61 2.47 29.40
C LEU A 56 12.10 2.74 29.47
N GLU A 57 11.34 2.26 28.47
CA GLU A 57 9.89 2.38 28.42
C GLU A 57 9.18 1.42 29.38
N SER A 58 9.63 0.17 29.52
CA SER A 58 9.02 -0.82 30.42
C SER A 58 9.30 -0.50 31.89
N THR A 59 10.56 -0.26 32.24
CA THR A 59 11.01 -0.05 33.64
C THR A 59 10.79 1.38 34.15
N LYS A 60 10.57 2.34 33.25
CA LYS A 60 10.52 3.78 33.56
C LYS A 60 11.80 4.32 34.24
N LEU A 61 12.93 3.61 34.14
CA LEU A 61 14.22 3.99 34.75
C LEU A 61 14.61 5.45 34.50
N GLY A 62 14.47 5.95 33.27
CA GLY A 62 14.79 7.35 32.96
C GLY A 62 13.91 8.37 33.70
N LYS A 63 12.65 8.03 34.01
CA LYS A 63 11.77 8.87 34.85
C LYS A 63 12.16 8.78 36.32
N LEU A 64 12.51 7.58 36.79
CA LEU A 64 12.94 7.35 38.17
C LEU A 64 14.23 8.08 38.48
N LEU A 65 15.26 7.95 37.64
CA LEU A 65 16.53 8.68 37.82
C LEU A 65 16.33 10.20 37.83
N ARG A 66 15.41 10.72 37.01
CA ARG A 66 15.04 12.15 37.04
C ARG A 66 14.35 12.54 38.36
N LYS A 67 13.52 11.67 38.94
CA LYS A 67 12.93 11.88 40.27
C LYS A 67 14.00 11.82 41.35
N THR A 68 14.91 10.84 41.31
CA THR A 68 16.07 10.71 42.21
C THR A 68 16.88 12.01 42.22
N ILE A 69 17.24 12.55 41.05
CA ILE A 69 17.95 13.84 40.94
C ILE A 69 17.18 14.96 41.65
N LYS A 70 15.87 15.07 41.42
CA LYS A 70 15.04 16.10 42.08
C LYS A 70 15.02 15.94 43.60
N THR A 71 14.91 14.71 44.09
CA THR A 71 14.92 14.42 45.53
C THR A 71 16.27 14.77 46.15
N LEU A 72 17.38 14.37 45.54
CA LEU A 72 18.73 14.72 46.00
C LEU A 72 18.98 16.23 45.99
N THR A 73 18.53 16.95 44.95
CA THR A 73 18.61 18.42 44.91
C THR A 73 17.79 19.08 46.00
N ARG A 74 16.67 18.47 46.44
CA ARG A 74 15.90 18.98 47.58
C ARG A 74 16.66 18.82 48.89
N HIS A 75 17.26 17.66 49.14
CA HIS A 75 18.07 17.43 50.34
C HIS A 75 19.34 18.29 50.38
N GLN A 76 19.95 18.57 49.22
CA GLN A 76 21.12 19.45 49.13
C GLN A 76 20.85 20.87 49.67
N ARG A 77 19.61 21.37 49.58
CA ARG A 77 19.25 22.71 50.06
C ARG A 77 19.29 22.85 51.58
N THR A 78 19.11 21.76 52.31
CA THR A 78 18.99 21.73 53.77
C THR A 78 20.15 21.01 54.47
N ALA A 79 21.13 20.52 53.71
CA ALA A 79 22.28 19.76 54.23
C ALA A 79 23.40 20.67 54.78
N SER A 80 24.29 20.10 55.58
CA SER A 80 25.56 20.71 55.98
C SER A 80 26.55 20.78 54.81
N ASP A 81 27.56 21.64 54.90
CA ASP A 81 28.44 21.96 53.75
C ASP A 81 29.32 20.78 53.28
N ASP A 82 29.68 19.87 54.18
CA ASP A 82 30.33 18.60 53.88
C ASP A 82 29.44 17.68 53.02
N VAL A 83 28.18 17.49 53.42
CA VAL A 83 27.21 16.64 52.72
C VAL A 83 26.73 17.26 51.40
N LYS A 84 26.71 18.60 51.30
CA LYS A 84 26.34 19.31 50.06
C LYS A 84 27.28 19.00 48.89
N ASN A 85 28.58 18.85 49.16
CA ASN A 85 29.57 18.54 48.13
C ASN A 85 29.38 17.13 47.58
N ASP A 86 29.15 16.14 48.44
CA ASP A 86 28.88 14.76 48.04
C ASP A 86 27.59 14.65 47.22
N LEU A 87 26.51 15.29 47.67
CA LEU A 87 25.25 15.36 46.93
C LEU A 87 25.42 16.00 45.56
N ARG A 88 26.28 17.02 45.44
CA ARG A 88 26.58 17.67 44.16
C ARG A 88 27.21 16.69 43.18
N LEU A 89 28.20 15.91 43.63
CA LEU A 89 28.87 14.90 42.79
C LEU A 89 27.90 13.80 42.35
N ILE A 90 27.04 13.31 43.25
CA ILE A 90 26.01 12.30 42.97
C ILE A 90 24.99 12.82 41.95
N ILE A 91 24.54 14.08 42.09
CA ILE A 91 23.63 14.72 41.13
C ILE A 91 24.29 14.87 39.76
N GLU A 92 25.55 15.28 39.70
CA GLU A 92 26.29 15.44 38.45
C GLU A 92 26.47 14.09 37.72
N ALA A 93 26.86 13.04 38.45
CA ALA A 93 26.95 11.69 37.92
C ALA A 93 25.59 11.17 37.42
N SER A 94 24.51 11.40 38.17
CA SER A 94 23.14 11.03 37.78
C SER A 94 22.71 11.71 36.48
N ASN A 95 23.01 13.01 36.33
CA ASN A 95 22.69 13.75 35.10
C ASN A 95 23.49 13.22 33.92
N LYS A 96 24.77 12.86 34.10
CA LYS A 96 25.61 12.27 33.05
C LYS A 96 25.05 10.94 32.54
N ILE A 97 24.57 10.08 33.44
CA ILE A 97 23.89 8.83 33.08
C ILE A 97 22.60 9.13 32.30
N LEU A 98 21.80 10.10 32.75
CA LEU A 98 20.56 10.48 32.08
C LEU A 98 20.81 10.99 30.64
N GLU A 99 21.82 11.82 30.43
CA GLU A 99 22.21 12.30 29.09
C GLU A 99 22.71 11.15 28.20
N LYS A 100 23.50 10.22 28.74
CA LYS A 100 23.93 9.01 28.03
C LYS A 100 22.73 8.20 27.55
N TRP A 101 21.74 7.98 28.41
CA TRP A 101 20.52 7.23 28.06
C TRP A 101 19.64 7.95 27.04
N LYS A 102 19.51 9.28 27.12
CA LYS A 102 18.83 10.08 26.10
C LYS A 102 19.48 9.93 24.73
N ALA A 103 20.81 10.04 24.66
CA ALA A 103 21.56 9.88 23.42
C ALA A 103 21.39 8.49 22.79
N ILE A 104 21.35 7.43 23.62
CA ILE A 104 21.06 6.07 23.17
C ILE A 104 19.65 5.98 22.58
N ALA A 105 18.63 6.48 23.29
CA ALA A 105 17.24 6.46 22.83
C ALA A 105 17.07 7.22 21.50
N GLU A 106 17.65 8.42 21.38
CA GLU A 106 17.62 9.20 20.13
C GLU A 106 18.30 8.47 18.97
N LYS A 107 19.45 7.84 19.21
CA LYS A 107 20.18 7.06 18.20
C LYS A 107 19.36 5.84 17.75
N GLU A 108 18.72 5.14 18.69
CA GLU A 108 17.85 4.01 18.38
C GLU A 108 16.62 4.43 17.56
N VAL A 109 15.95 5.53 17.94
CA VAL A 109 14.82 6.09 17.16
C VAL A 109 15.27 6.45 15.75
N LYS A 110 16.38 7.20 15.60
CA LYS A 110 16.95 7.54 14.29
C LYS A 110 17.29 6.28 13.48
N SER A 111 17.83 5.24 14.11
CA SER A 111 18.15 3.97 13.44
C SER A 111 16.90 3.20 12.99
N LYS A 112 15.84 3.16 13.81
CA LYS A 112 14.55 2.55 13.47
C LYS A 112 13.88 3.30 12.31
N MET A 113 13.94 4.64 12.31
CA MET A 113 13.45 5.47 11.20
C MET A 113 14.24 5.20 9.90
N LYS A 114 15.59 5.18 9.96
CA LYS A 114 16.43 4.84 8.80
C LYS A 114 16.17 3.43 8.26
N LYS A 115 15.97 2.43 9.13
CA LYS A 115 15.61 1.07 8.71
C LYS A 115 14.24 1.02 8.02
N LYS A 116 13.24 1.76 8.51
CA LYS A 116 11.92 1.89 7.87
C LYS A 116 12.04 2.55 6.49
N GLU A 117 12.83 3.62 6.36
CA GLU A 117 13.06 4.30 5.08
C GLU A 117 13.81 3.43 4.06
N ALA A 118 14.82 2.67 4.50
CA ALA A 118 15.56 1.75 3.65
C ALA A 118 14.67 0.60 3.12
N HIS A 119 13.84 0.00 3.97
CA HIS A 119 12.88 -1.02 3.55
C HIS A 119 11.80 -0.45 2.62
N ALA A 120 11.29 0.75 2.90
CA ALA A 120 10.35 1.44 2.03
C ALA A 120 10.94 1.80 0.65
N SER A 121 12.26 1.72 0.48
CA SER A 121 12.96 1.94 -0.79
C SER A 121 13.30 0.65 -1.55
N CYS A 122 13.05 -0.53 -0.98
CA CYS A 122 13.31 -1.80 -1.65
C CYS A 122 12.17 -2.16 -2.62
N PRO A 123 12.48 -2.78 -3.78
CA PRO A 123 11.48 -3.36 -4.65
C PRO A 123 10.64 -4.43 -3.95
N GLY A 124 9.38 -4.58 -4.35
CA GLY A 124 8.44 -5.57 -3.83
C GLY A 124 7.21 -4.95 -3.17
N LEU A 125 6.29 -5.80 -2.70
CA LEU A 125 5.06 -5.37 -2.05
C LEU A 125 5.35 -4.63 -0.72
N PRO A 126 4.52 -3.64 -0.34
CA PRO A 126 4.62 -3.02 0.97
C PRO A 126 4.20 -4.01 2.07
N ASN A 127 4.87 -3.97 3.22
CA ASN A 127 4.57 -4.85 4.35
C ASN A 127 3.51 -4.28 5.30
N SER A 128 3.21 -2.98 5.18
CA SER A 128 2.25 -2.29 6.04
C SER A 128 1.59 -1.10 5.34
N LYS A 129 0.45 -0.64 5.88
CA LYS A 129 -0.25 0.55 5.38
C LYS A 129 0.60 1.82 5.49
N ASP A 130 1.36 1.96 6.57
CA ASP A 130 2.22 3.13 6.79
C ASP A 130 3.38 3.18 5.78
N GLU A 131 4.01 2.04 5.52
CA GLU A 131 5.04 1.93 4.48
C GLU A 131 4.46 2.27 3.11
N TYR A 132 3.27 1.74 2.80
CA TYR A 132 2.63 2.00 1.51
C TYR A 132 2.24 3.48 1.34
N ARG A 133 1.69 4.09 2.40
CA ARG A 133 1.39 5.52 2.46
C ARG A 133 2.66 6.35 2.24
N ALA A 134 3.76 6.00 2.88
CA ALA A 134 5.04 6.69 2.71
C ALA A 134 5.55 6.59 1.25
N ARG A 135 5.41 5.43 0.59
CA ARG A 135 5.75 5.27 -0.84
C ARG A 135 4.89 6.18 -1.73
N LEU A 136 3.56 6.19 -1.53
CA LEU A 136 2.63 7.03 -2.29
C LEU A 136 2.99 8.53 -2.16
N VAL A 137 3.23 9.00 -0.93
CA VAL A 137 3.64 10.40 -0.66
C VAL A 137 4.98 10.73 -1.31
N LYS A 138 6.01 9.89 -1.11
CA LYS A 138 7.34 10.07 -1.71
C LYS A 138 7.28 10.17 -3.24
N GLN A 139 6.41 9.37 -3.85
CA GLN A 139 6.22 9.34 -5.31
C GLN A 139 5.20 10.38 -5.81
N LYS A 140 4.74 11.30 -4.95
CA LYS A 140 3.74 12.35 -5.28
C LYS A 140 2.47 11.79 -5.92
N LYS A 141 2.02 10.62 -5.44
CA LYS A 141 0.78 9.99 -5.88
C LYS A 141 -0.39 10.58 -5.12
N ASP A 142 -1.48 10.85 -5.83
CA ASP A 142 -2.74 11.20 -5.22
C ASP A 142 -3.35 9.99 -4.51
N MET A 143 -3.94 10.23 -3.33
CA MET A 143 -4.55 9.18 -2.51
C MET A 143 -6.06 9.35 -2.50
N TYR A 144 -6.79 8.27 -2.84
CA TYR A 144 -8.26 8.28 -2.80
C TYR A 144 -8.80 8.26 -1.36
N LYS A 145 -8.09 7.55 -0.46
CA LYS A 145 -8.40 7.42 0.97
C LYS A 145 -7.09 7.42 1.77
N ASP A 146 -7.14 7.97 2.99
CA ASP A 146 -6.05 7.93 3.97
C ASP A 146 -6.58 7.33 5.29
N PRO A 147 -6.08 6.17 5.75
CA PRO A 147 -4.99 5.37 5.18
C PRO A 147 -5.36 4.69 3.85
N PRO A 148 -4.37 4.43 2.96
CA PRO A 148 -4.60 3.73 1.70
C PRO A 148 -5.03 2.28 1.91
N ALA A 149 -5.73 1.71 0.93
CA ALA A 149 -5.98 0.28 0.89
C ALA A 149 -4.71 -0.46 0.44
N MET A 150 -4.36 -1.55 1.14
CA MET A 150 -3.22 -2.37 0.75
C MET A 150 -3.42 -2.95 -0.65
N PRO A 151 -2.34 -3.09 -1.45
CA PRO A 151 -2.42 -3.86 -2.68
C PRO A 151 -2.80 -5.32 -2.38
N PRO A 152 -3.34 -6.05 -3.37
CA PRO A 152 -3.53 -7.49 -3.26
C PRO A 152 -2.25 -8.21 -2.84
N ALA A 153 -2.42 -9.37 -2.20
CA ALA A 153 -1.30 -10.25 -1.91
C ALA A 153 -0.57 -10.68 -3.20
N LYS A 154 0.67 -11.16 -3.05
CA LYS A 154 1.51 -11.61 -4.16
C LYS A 154 0.77 -12.58 -5.07
N VAL A 155 0.57 -12.17 -6.32
CA VAL A 155 -0.23 -12.94 -7.29
C VAL A 155 0.52 -14.19 -7.73
N GLN A 156 -0.18 -15.33 -7.68
CA GLN A 156 0.32 -16.60 -8.21
C GLN A 156 -0.21 -16.79 -9.63
N ILE A 157 0.69 -16.98 -10.59
CA ILE A 157 0.36 -17.19 -12.00
C ILE A 157 0.44 -18.68 -12.29
N GLU A 158 -0.59 -19.22 -12.94
CA GLU A 158 -0.59 -20.60 -13.38
C GLU A 158 0.45 -20.81 -14.49
N LEU A 159 1.12 -21.97 -14.47
CA LEU A 159 2.18 -22.28 -15.43
C LEU A 159 1.64 -22.52 -16.84
N LYS A 160 0.42 -23.08 -16.96
CA LYS A 160 -0.20 -23.43 -18.24
C LYS A 160 -1.14 -22.33 -18.71
N LEU A 161 -1.03 -21.97 -19.98
CA LEU A 161 -1.95 -21.04 -20.63
C LEU A 161 -3.24 -21.76 -21.03
N CYS A 162 -4.38 -21.10 -20.80
CA CYS A 162 -5.67 -21.50 -21.31
C CYS A 162 -5.79 -21.23 -22.82
N LYS A 163 -6.81 -21.83 -23.43
CA LYS A 163 -7.21 -21.52 -24.81
C LYS A 163 -7.68 -20.07 -24.92
N LEU A 164 -7.47 -19.50 -26.11
CA LEU A 164 -8.02 -18.20 -26.47
C LEU A 164 -9.55 -18.19 -26.33
N PRO A 165 -10.16 -17.04 -25.99
CA PRO A 165 -11.60 -16.95 -25.80
C PRO A 165 -12.36 -17.25 -27.08
N LYS A 166 -13.56 -17.82 -26.94
CA LYS A 166 -14.49 -17.97 -28.04
C LYS A 166 -15.34 -16.71 -28.14
N ARG A 167 -15.56 -16.24 -29.37
CA ARG A 167 -16.43 -15.10 -29.66
C ARG A 167 -17.74 -15.58 -30.24
N ASP A 168 -18.85 -15.15 -29.64
CA ASP A 168 -20.16 -15.36 -30.22
C ASP A 168 -20.33 -14.50 -31.49
N ALA A 169 -20.74 -15.13 -32.60
CA ALA A 169 -20.82 -14.46 -33.90
C ALA A 169 -21.93 -13.40 -33.96
N LYS A 170 -22.98 -13.52 -33.14
CA LYS A 170 -24.14 -12.64 -33.15
C LYS A 170 -24.00 -11.50 -32.15
N SER A 171 -23.66 -11.83 -30.90
CA SER A 171 -23.58 -10.85 -29.81
C SER A 171 -22.20 -10.18 -29.73
N GLY A 172 -21.16 -10.82 -30.27
CA GLY A 172 -19.77 -10.40 -30.14
C GLY A 172 -19.18 -10.66 -28.74
N GLU A 173 -19.94 -11.27 -27.83
CA GLU A 173 -19.53 -11.57 -26.46
C GLU A 173 -18.39 -12.61 -26.45
N LEU A 174 -17.40 -12.37 -25.61
CA LEU A 174 -16.26 -13.26 -25.39
C LEU A 174 -16.56 -14.19 -24.21
N THR A 175 -16.19 -15.46 -24.38
CA THR A 175 -16.29 -16.49 -23.35
C THR A 175 -14.92 -17.10 -23.07
N PHE A 176 -14.62 -17.28 -21.80
CA PHE A 176 -13.30 -17.72 -21.32
C PHE A 176 -13.43 -19.03 -20.56
N THR A 177 -12.35 -19.82 -20.55
CA THR A 177 -12.26 -21.05 -19.75
C THR A 177 -11.55 -20.80 -18.42
N THR A 178 -11.81 -21.66 -17.44
CA THR A 178 -11.01 -21.76 -16.23
C THR A 178 -9.63 -22.31 -16.53
N GLY A 179 -8.70 -22.08 -15.60
CA GLY A 179 -7.37 -22.68 -15.60
C GLY A 179 -7.34 -23.97 -14.79
N GLU A 180 -6.19 -24.22 -14.17
CA GLU A 180 -6.01 -25.26 -13.15
C GLU A 180 -6.86 -24.96 -11.92
N ASP A 181 -6.94 -23.69 -11.52
CA ASP A 181 -7.89 -23.22 -10.52
C ASP A 181 -9.27 -22.99 -11.14
N ASN A 182 -10.28 -23.65 -10.55
CA ASN A 182 -11.68 -23.53 -10.92
C ASN A 182 -12.46 -22.50 -10.09
N SER A 183 -11.80 -21.73 -9.23
CA SER A 183 -12.41 -20.70 -8.37
C SER A 183 -13.23 -19.67 -9.16
N ILE A 184 -12.83 -19.35 -10.39
CA ILE A 184 -13.51 -18.38 -11.25
C ILE A 184 -14.66 -18.98 -12.08
N LYS A 185 -14.91 -20.29 -12.02
CA LYS A 185 -15.91 -20.97 -12.86
C LYS A 185 -17.31 -20.35 -12.76
N ALA A 186 -17.72 -19.98 -11.54
CA ALA A 186 -19.02 -19.40 -11.29
C ALA A 186 -19.13 -17.99 -11.88
N VAL A 187 -18.14 -17.13 -11.66
CA VAL A 187 -18.16 -15.73 -12.12
C VAL A 187 -17.95 -15.60 -13.63
N LEU A 188 -17.30 -16.57 -14.27
CA LEU A 188 -17.15 -16.61 -15.73
C LEU A 188 -18.46 -16.74 -16.49
N LYS A 189 -19.52 -17.25 -15.86
CA LYS A 189 -20.87 -17.32 -16.47
C LYS A 189 -21.50 -15.95 -16.75
N GLU A 190 -21.00 -14.89 -16.11
CA GLU A 190 -21.48 -13.53 -16.31
C GLU A 190 -20.41 -12.60 -16.90
N PHE A 191 -19.17 -13.08 -17.06
CA PHE A 191 -18.04 -12.30 -17.56
C PHE A 191 -17.96 -12.37 -19.08
N HIS A 192 -18.63 -11.43 -19.74
CA HIS A 192 -18.78 -11.37 -21.19
C HIS A 192 -18.45 -9.98 -21.76
N PRO A 193 -17.18 -9.54 -21.72
CA PRO A 193 -16.74 -8.40 -22.53
C PRO A 193 -16.97 -8.71 -24.01
N ASN A 194 -17.25 -7.68 -24.82
CA ASN A 194 -17.48 -7.84 -26.27
C ASN A 194 -16.44 -7.11 -27.13
N ARG A 195 -15.38 -6.59 -26.49
CA ARG A 195 -14.20 -6.04 -27.16
C ARG A 195 -12.94 -6.77 -26.75
N THR A 196 -12.17 -7.22 -27.73
CA THR A 196 -10.82 -7.76 -27.51
C THR A 196 -9.86 -6.66 -27.06
N PRO A 197 -8.72 -6.99 -26.43
CA PRO A 197 -7.68 -6.00 -26.14
C PRO A 197 -7.25 -5.20 -27.38
N GLU A 198 -7.09 -5.87 -28.52
CA GLU A 198 -6.79 -5.20 -29.79
C GLU A 198 -7.85 -4.17 -30.18
N GLU A 199 -9.13 -4.55 -30.13
CA GLU A 199 -10.22 -3.64 -30.47
C GLU A 199 -10.26 -2.43 -29.52
N VAL A 200 -9.99 -2.63 -28.22
CA VAL A 200 -9.91 -1.53 -27.25
C VAL A 200 -8.75 -0.59 -27.56
N LEU A 201 -7.59 -1.11 -27.92
CA LEU A 201 -6.42 -0.32 -28.30
C LEU A 201 -6.67 0.50 -29.57
N ARG A 202 -7.11 -0.17 -30.63
CA ARG A 202 -7.38 0.46 -31.94
C ARG A 202 -8.49 1.49 -31.88
N ALA A 203 -9.48 1.27 -31.02
CA ALA A 203 -10.57 2.24 -30.82
C ALA A 203 -10.12 3.56 -30.17
N GLY A 204 -8.98 3.57 -29.46
CA GLY A 204 -8.56 4.72 -28.67
C GLY A 204 -9.31 4.77 -27.33
N SER A 205 -8.71 4.14 -26.31
CA SER A 205 -9.35 3.99 -25.00
C SER A 205 -8.75 4.91 -23.93
N PHE A 206 -7.43 5.09 -23.90
CA PHE A 206 -6.74 5.58 -22.68
C PHE A 206 -5.98 6.91 -22.84
N GLY A 207 -6.42 7.75 -23.78
CA GLY A 207 -5.87 9.09 -24.01
C GLY A 207 -4.39 9.11 -24.33
N GLY A 208 -3.85 8.02 -24.89
CA GLY A 208 -2.43 7.93 -25.23
C GLY A 208 -1.49 7.53 -24.09
N THR A 209 -1.95 7.44 -22.84
CA THR A 209 -1.05 7.44 -21.67
C THR A 209 -0.91 6.10 -20.96
N TYR A 210 -1.65 5.07 -21.39
CA TYR A 210 -1.79 3.85 -20.59
C TYR A 210 -0.45 3.20 -20.31
N PHE A 211 0.36 2.96 -21.35
CA PHE A 211 1.64 2.27 -21.26
C PHE A 211 2.83 3.23 -21.17
N ARG A 212 2.64 4.47 -20.69
CA ARG A 212 3.76 5.41 -20.43
C ARG A 212 4.70 4.85 -19.35
N PRO A 213 5.94 5.34 -19.21
CA PRO A 213 6.80 4.94 -18.11
C PRO A 213 6.18 5.32 -16.76
N ILE A 214 6.21 4.40 -15.78
CA ILE A 214 5.66 4.64 -14.44
C ILE A 214 6.64 4.22 -13.35
N MET A 215 6.62 4.94 -12.24
CA MET A 215 7.08 4.42 -10.95
C MET A 215 5.86 3.82 -10.24
N SER A 216 5.87 2.54 -9.90
CA SER A 216 4.77 1.93 -9.15
C SER A 216 5.00 2.07 -7.64
N ALA A 217 4.00 2.51 -6.90
CA ALA A 217 4.02 2.49 -5.44
C ALA A 217 3.79 1.07 -4.87
N VAL A 218 3.11 0.21 -5.63
CA VAL A 218 2.81 -1.18 -5.25
C VAL A 218 4.09 -2.02 -5.24
N THR A 219 4.87 -1.99 -6.31
CA THR A 219 6.11 -2.77 -6.42
C THR A 219 7.38 -1.97 -6.14
N ASN A 220 7.23 -0.66 -5.92
CA ASN A 220 8.35 0.28 -5.71
C ASN A 220 9.41 0.24 -6.83
N THR A 221 8.97 -0.04 -8.06
CA THR A 221 9.83 -0.27 -9.22
C THR A 221 9.43 0.65 -10.37
N GLN A 222 10.43 1.07 -11.16
CA GLN A 222 10.23 1.82 -12.39
C GLN A 222 10.01 0.85 -13.56
N TYR A 223 8.90 1.03 -14.28
CA TYR A 223 8.58 0.27 -15.49
C TYR A 223 8.77 1.14 -16.73
N LYS A 224 9.46 0.60 -17.74
CA LYS A 224 9.64 1.25 -19.04
C LYS A 224 8.56 0.78 -20.00
N SER A 225 8.13 1.68 -20.88
CA SER A 225 7.09 1.40 -21.86
C SER A 225 7.43 0.22 -22.78
N GLN A 226 8.65 0.16 -23.30
CA GLN A 226 9.07 -0.87 -24.26
C GLN A 226 8.96 -2.28 -23.67
N ASP A 227 9.43 -2.46 -22.43
CA ASP A 227 9.41 -3.74 -21.73
C ASP A 227 7.97 -4.20 -21.49
N VAL A 228 7.13 -3.32 -20.96
CA VAL A 228 5.73 -3.64 -20.63
C VAL A 228 4.92 -3.95 -21.88
N LEU A 229 5.12 -3.21 -22.97
CA LEU A 229 4.44 -3.46 -24.24
C LEU A 229 4.82 -4.84 -24.79
N LYS A 230 6.12 -5.17 -24.80
CA LYS A 230 6.63 -6.47 -25.25
C LYS A 230 6.10 -7.63 -24.41
N GLU A 231 5.96 -7.45 -23.10
CA GLU A 231 5.46 -8.47 -22.18
C GLU A 231 3.92 -8.60 -22.13
N THR A 232 3.19 -7.57 -22.57
CA THR A 232 1.73 -7.49 -22.37
C THR A 232 0.96 -7.64 -23.67
N LEU A 233 1.47 -7.09 -24.78
CA LEU A 233 0.73 -6.96 -26.03
C LEU A 233 1.34 -7.83 -27.14
N LEU A 234 0.48 -8.40 -27.96
CA LEU A 234 0.90 -9.01 -29.22
C LEU A 234 1.28 -7.92 -30.23
N LYS A 235 2.31 -8.19 -31.05
CA LYS A 235 2.88 -7.21 -31.98
C LYS A 235 1.82 -6.74 -32.99
N GLU A 236 1.02 -7.67 -33.49
CA GLU A 236 -0.08 -7.45 -34.41
C GLU A 236 -1.17 -6.52 -33.84
N TRP A 237 -1.41 -6.52 -32.53
CA TRP A 237 -2.44 -5.67 -31.93
C TRP A 237 -2.11 -4.18 -32.00
N ILE A 238 -0.82 -3.87 -32.04
CA ILE A 238 -0.31 -2.50 -32.09
C ILE A 238 0.28 -2.13 -33.44
N ASP A 239 0.19 -3.03 -34.42
CA ASP A 239 0.65 -2.76 -35.78
C ASP A 239 -0.15 -1.59 -36.40
N GLY A 240 0.57 -0.62 -36.94
CA GLY A 240 0.03 0.64 -37.45
C GLY A 240 -0.49 1.62 -36.40
N ILE A 241 -0.44 1.31 -35.09
CA ILE A 241 -0.85 2.26 -34.04
C ILE A 241 0.32 3.20 -33.71
N PRO A 242 0.14 4.54 -33.78
CA PRO A 242 1.18 5.47 -33.37
C PRO A 242 1.56 5.27 -31.90
N MET A 243 2.86 5.24 -31.59
CA MET A 243 3.34 5.09 -30.20
C MET A 243 2.79 6.15 -29.24
N THR A 244 2.55 7.37 -29.74
CA THR A 244 1.94 8.46 -28.96
C THR A 244 0.48 8.21 -28.55
N SER A 245 -0.16 7.19 -29.12
CA SER A 245 -1.48 6.70 -28.71
C SER A 245 -1.42 5.61 -27.63
N LEU A 246 -0.21 5.19 -27.23
CA LEU A 246 0.02 4.16 -26.21
C LEU A 246 0.87 4.65 -25.03
N THR A 247 1.90 5.47 -25.30
CA THR A 247 2.97 5.80 -24.34
C THR A 247 3.21 7.30 -24.15
N SER A 248 2.26 8.16 -24.53
CA SER A 248 2.32 9.60 -24.27
C SER A 248 2.49 9.90 -22.78
N SER A 249 3.28 10.92 -22.46
CA SER A 249 3.42 11.42 -21.08
C SER A 249 2.17 12.18 -20.61
N SER A 250 1.48 12.86 -21.52
CA SER A 250 0.28 13.65 -21.27
C SER A 250 -0.97 13.03 -21.90
N TYR A 251 -2.11 13.22 -21.23
CA TYR A 251 -3.40 12.70 -21.69
C TYR A 251 -3.92 13.50 -22.88
N ARG A 252 -4.33 12.80 -23.94
CA ARG A 252 -4.78 13.36 -25.23
C ARG A 252 -6.20 12.91 -25.52
N GLU A 253 -7.17 13.77 -25.26
CA GLU A 253 -8.60 13.43 -25.35
C GLU A 253 -9.04 13.08 -26.78
N HIS A 254 -8.46 13.72 -27.78
CA HIS A 254 -8.77 13.47 -29.19
C HIS A 254 -8.30 12.10 -29.70
N VAL A 255 -7.43 11.40 -28.95
CA VAL A 255 -7.05 10.01 -29.24
C VAL A 255 -8.18 9.05 -28.85
N ASN A 256 -9.08 9.46 -27.95
CA ASN A 256 -10.15 8.61 -27.49
C ASN A 256 -11.30 8.51 -28.49
N LYS A 257 -11.90 7.32 -28.60
CA LYS A 257 -13.08 7.06 -29.45
C LYS A 257 -14.20 8.08 -29.29
N TYR A 258 -14.46 8.49 -28.05
CA TYR A 258 -15.53 9.43 -27.72
C TYR A 258 -15.03 10.85 -27.43
N GLY A 259 -13.75 11.15 -27.68
CA GLY A 259 -13.21 12.51 -27.61
C GLY A 259 -13.23 13.15 -26.22
N VAL A 260 -13.30 12.37 -25.15
CA VAL A 260 -13.40 12.86 -23.77
C VAL A 260 -12.39 12.19 -22.86
N LYS A 261 -11.88 12.93 -21.87
CA LYS A 261 -11.10 12.35 -20.77
C LYS A 261 -12.00 11.58 -19.80
N CYS A 262 -11.57 10.37 -19.44
CA CYS A 262 -12.14 9.65 -18.31
C CYS A 262 -11.12 8.72 -17.65
N GLY A 263 -11.50 8.16 -16.50
CA GLY A 263 -10.65 7.31 -15.67
C GLY A 263 -9.97 8.07 -14.52
N GLY A 264 -9.58 7.31 -13.49
CA GLY A 264 -8.78 7.81 -12.38
C GLY A 264 -7.28 7.84 -12.72
N SER A 265 -6.52 8.58 -11.92
CA SER A 265 -5.05 8.61 -11.96
C SER A 265 -4.45 7.25 -11.56
N LEU A 266 -3.15 7.05 -11.82
CA LEU A 266 -2.44 5.89 -11.31
C LEU A 266 -2.41 5.86 -9.78
N GLY A 267 -2.20 7.01 -9.12
CA GLY A 267 -2.18 7.10 -7.66
C GLY A 267 -3.52 6.72 -7.01
N MET A 268 -4.63 7.16 -7.59
CA MET A 268 -5.97 6.74 -7.16
C MET A 268 -6.16 5.22 -7.25
N TRP A 269 -5.71 4.59 -8.33
CA TRP A 269 -5.81 3.14 -8.51
C TRP A 269 -4.91 2.36 -7.54
N GLU A 270 -3.67 2.82 -7.37
CA GLU A 270 -2.71 2.25 -6.42
C GLU A 270 -3.26 2.36 -4.99
N SER A 271 -3.62 3.56 -4.54
CA SER A 271 -4.12 3.81 -3.17
C SER A 271 -5.48 3.14 -2.87
N SER A 272 -6.25 2.77 -3.90
CA SER A 272 -7.51 2.03 -3.75
C SER A 272 -7.33 0.51 -3.65
N GLY A 273 -6.10 -0.01 -3.70
CA GLY A 273 -5.83 -1.46 -3.68
C GLY A 273 -6.28 -2.16 -4.96
N TRP A 274 -6.30 -1.44 -6.09
CA TRP A 274 -6.80 -1.96 -7.36
C TRP A 274 -5.69 -2.51 -8.27
N ILE A 275 -4.45 -2.12 -8.01
CA ILE A 275 -3.25 -2.56 -8.73
C ILE A 275 -2.61 -3.73 -7.98
N ALA A 276 -2.31 -4.80 -8.69
CA ALA A 276 -1.55 -5.94 -8.19
C ALA A 276 -0.08 -5.85 -8.65
N ASP A 277 0.82 -6.56 -7.98
CA ASP A 277 2.25 -6.60 -8.33
C ASP A 277 2.51 -7.20 -9.71
N SER A 278 1.76 -8.23 -10.07
CA SER A 278 1.86 -8.88 -11.38
C SER A 278 1.43 -7.99 -12.54
N ASP A 279 0.48 -7.08 -12.33
CA ASP A 279 -0.09 -6.19 -13.34
C ASP A 279 -0.01 -4.71 -12.88
N PRO A 280 1.18 -4.09 -12.90
CA PRO A 280 1.42 -2.74 -12.38
C PRO A 280 0.67 -1.62 -13.13
N TYR A 281 0.17 -1.90 -14.33
CA TYR A 281 -0.70 -1.01 -15.10
C TYR A 281 -2.19 -1.28 -14.87
N GLY A 282 -2.54 -2.27 -14.04
CA GLY A 282 -3.89 -2.52 -13.58
C GLY A 282 -4.77 -3.29 -14.56
N TRP A 283 -6.06 -2.97 -14.54
CA TRP A 283 -7.12 -3.77 -15.16
C TRP A 283 -6.86 -4.14 -16.62
N PHE A 284 -6.49 -3.17 -17.47
CA PHE A 284 -6.37 -3.46 -18.89
C PHE A 284 -5.14 -4.32 -19.21
N GLN A 285 -4.04 -4.15 -18.46
CA GLN A 285 -2.90 -5.06 -18.55
C GLN A 285 -3.29 -6.48 -18.12
N TRP A 286 -4.01 -6.61 -17.00
CA TRP A 286 -4.57 -7.89 -16.57
C TRP A 286 -5.45 -8.49 -17.69
N TYR A 287 -6.33 -7.69 -18.30
CA TYR A 287 -7.24 -8.13 -19.36
C TYR A 287 -6.51 -8.61 -20.61
N CYS A 288 -5.45 -7.90 -21.03
CA CYS A 288 -4.59 -8.32 -22.14
C CYS A 288 -4.02 -9.72 -21.91
N ARG A 289 -3.49 -9.97 -20.71
CA ARG A 289 -2.87 -11.26 -20.37
C ARG A 289 -3.92 -12.35 -20.14
N PHE A 290 -5.05 -12.01 -19.51
CA PHE A 290 -6.16 -12.92 -19.31
C PHE A 290 -6.75 -13.40 -20.65
N TYR A 291 -6.87 -12.49 -21.62
CA TYR A 291 -7.29 -12.79 -22.99
C TYR A 291 -6.34 -13.76 -23.69
N GLN A 292 -5.03 -13.60 -23.50
CA GLN A 292 -3.99 -14.49 -24.04
C GLN A 292 -3.90 -15.84 -23.32
N GLY A 293 -4.79 -16.12 -22.36
CA GLY A 293 -4.87 -17.40 -21.69
C GLY A 293 -4.17 -17.46 -20.33
N ARG A 294 -3.54 -16.38 -19.84
CA ARG A 294 -2.98 -16.35 -18.48
C ARG A 294 -4.10 -16.47 -17.45
N ARG A 295 -3.91 -17.31 -16.45
CA ARG A 295 -4.74 -17.37 -15.23
C ARG A 295 -3.90 -17.10 -14.00
N CYS A 296 -4.51 -16.50 -12.99
CA CYS A 296 -3.82 -16.17 -11.76
C CYS A 296 -4.77 -16.03 -10.58
N SER A 297 -4.20 -16.03 -9.37
CA SER A 297 -4.95 -15.90 -8.11
C SER A 297 -5.71 -14.56 -7.97
N ASP A 298 -5.49 -13.58 -8.84
CA ASP A 298 -6.17 -12.28 -8.85
C ASP A 298 -7.42 -12.24 -9.76
N ASP A 299 -7.66 -13.29 -10.56
CA ASP A 299 -8.69 -13.29 -11.60
C ASP A 299 -10.09 -13.07 -11.04
N ALA A 300 -10.44 -13.73 -9.94
CA ALA A 300 -11.74 -13.58 -9.29
C ALA A 300 -12.01 -12.12 -8.88
N ARG A 301 -11.00 -11.42 -8.36
CA ARG A 301 -11.11 -10.01 -7.95
C ARG A 301 -11.31 -9.11 -9.16
N GLN A 302 -10.53 -9.32 -10.22
CA GLN A 302 -10.61 -8.51 -11.44
C GLN A 302 -11.96 -8.71 -12.14
N ILE A 303 -12.41 -9.96 -12.31
CA ILE A 303 -13.74 -10.26 -12.86
C ILE A 303 -14.85 -9.63 -12.00
N SER A 304 -14.76 -9.71 -10.67
CA SER A 304 -15.73 -9.05 -9.77
C SER A 304 -15.79 -7.54 -9.98
N ARG A 305 -14.64 -6.87 -10.18
CA ARG A 305 -14.58 -5.43 -10.50
C ARG A 305 -15.24 -5.12 -11.84
N TRP A 306 -15.01 -5.96 -12.85
CA TRP A 306 -15.69 -5.83 -14.13
C TRP A 306 -17.20 -6.00 -13.98
N LEU A 307 -17.66 -7.01 -13.24
CA LEU A 307 -19.09 -7.27 -13.02
C LEU A 307 -19.79 -6.07 -12.35
N LYS A 308 -19.15 -5.45 -11.35
CA LYS A 308 -19.64 -4.24 -10.68
C LYS A 308 -19.66 -3.01 -11.59
N SER A 309 -18.81 -2.96 -12.61
CA SER A 309 -18.64 -1.79 -13.49
C SER A 309 -19.44 -1.91 -14.79
N ALA A 310 -19.16 -2.97 -15.55
CA ALA A 310 -19.61 -3.24 -16.91
C ALA A 310 -20.49 -4.50 -17.04
N GLY A 311 -20.55 -5.36 -16.02
CA GLY A 311 -21.38 -6.57 -16.04
C GLY A 311 -22.89 -6.29 -16.14
N PRO A 312 -23.73 -7.33 -16.24
CA PRO A 312 -25.18 -7.19 -16.47
C PRO A 312 -25.92 -6.25 -15.51
N LYS A 313 -25.45 -6.18 -14.25
CA LYS A 313 -25.93 -5.27 -13.19
C LYS A 313 -24.92 -4.16 -12.85
N GLY A 314 -23.88 -4.01 -13.66
CA GLY A 314 -22.79 -3.07 -13.44
C GLY A 314 -23.27 -1.63 -13.49
N ARG A 315 -22.65 -0.78 -12.66
CA ARG A 315 -23.01 0.63 -12.47
C ARG A 315 -23.02 1.39 -13.79
N PHE A 316 -21.92 1.35 -14.54
CA PHE A 316 -21.75 2.15 -15.75
C PHE A 316 -22.60 1.63 -16.90
N ARG A 317 -22.70 0.29 -17.06
CA ARG A 317 -23.60 -0.32 -18.04
C ARG A 317 -25.05 0.10 -17.78
N SER A 318 -25.53 -0.10 -16.56
CA SER A 318 -26.92 0.22 -16.20
C SER A 318 -27.22 1.71 -16.37
N GLN A 319 -26.30 2.58 -15.96
CA GLN A 319 -26.46 4.03 -16.09
C GLN A 319 -26.56 4.45 -17.56
N LEU A 320 -25.70 3.93 -18.44
CA LEU A 320 -25.75 4.26 -19.87
C LEU A 320 -27.01 3.72 -20.53
N CYS A 321 -27.35 2.45 -20.32
CA CYS A 321 -28.58 1.86 -20.89
C CYS A 321 -29.83 2.64 -20.44
N ASN A 322 -29.94 3.00 -19.17
CA ASN A 322 -31.06 3.79 -18.67
C ASN A 322 -31.16 5.16 -19.35
N LYS A 323 -30.02 5.83 -19.60
CA LYS A 323 -30.00 7.13 -20.30
C LYS A 323 -30.41 6.99 -21.78
N ILE A 324 -29.94 5.96 -22.48
CA ILE A 324 -30.33 5.68 -23.87
C ILE A 324 -31.85 5.44 -23.95
N LEU A 325 -32.39 4.58 -23.08
CA LEU A 325 -33.82 4.28 -23.04
C LEU A 325 -34.66 5.51 -22.70
N ALA A 326 -34.25 6.31 -21.71
CA ALA A 326 -34.95 7.53 -21.32
C ALA A 326 -34.99 8.57 -22.45
N ALA A 327 -33.89 8.70 -23.21
CA ALA A 327 -33.82 9.59 -24.35
C ALA A 327 -34.53 9.06 -25.61
N LYS A 328 -35.03 7.81 -25.59
CA LYS A 328 -35.53 7.08 -26.78
C LYS A 328 -34.54 7.13 -27.95
N ALA A 329 -33.24 7.15 -27.63
CA ALA A 329 -32.17 7.30 -28.59
C ALA A 329 -31.73 5.94 -29.16
N LYS A 330 -31.04 5.98 -30.31
CA LYS A 330 -30.38 4.79 -30.85
C LYS A 330 -29.23 4.35 -29.94
N CYS A 331 -28.96 3.05 -29.92
CA CYS A 331 -27.93 2.45 -29.06
C CYS A 331 -26.52 3.03 -29.30
N ASP A 332 -26.22 3.38 -30.54
CA ASP A 332 -24.94 3.90 -31.02
C ASP A 332 -24.81 5.43 -30.95
N ASP A 333 -25.83 6.14 -30.44
CA ASP A 333 -25.80 7.59 -30.28
C ASP A 333 -24.69 8.02 -29.31
N LYS A 334 -23.57 8.47 -29.88
CA LYS A 334 -22.34 8.84 -29.14
C LYS A 334 -22.53 10.08 -28.27
N SER A 335 -23.56 10.90 -28.52
CA SER A 335 -23.85 12.09 -27.71
C SER A 335 -24.35 11.73 -26.31
N ILE A 336 -24.96 10.55 -26.16
CA ILE A 336 -25.48 10.08 -24.87
C ILE A 336 -24.33 9.61 -23.98
N SER A 337 -23.93 10.47 -23.04
CA SER A 337 -22.93 10.19 -22.00
C SER A 337 -21.59 9.64 -22.54
N PRO A 338 -20.87 10.42 -23.37
CA PRO A 338 -19.59 10.00 -23.95
C PRO A 338 -18.57 9.53 -22.90
N VAL A 339 -18.56 10.14 -21.71
CA VAL A 339 -17.68 9.74 -20.60
C VAL A 339 -17.97 8.32 -20.11
N ILE A 340 -19.24 7.92 -20.02
CA ILE A 340 -19.61 6.56 -19.59
C ILE A 340 -19.31 5.56 -20.71
N ARG A 341 -19.54 5.93 -21.97
CA ARG A 341 -19.17 5.11 -23.13
C ARG A 341 -17.66 4.84 -23.17
N GLN A 342 -16.86 5.89 -22.97
CA GLN A 342 -15.40 5.78 -22.88
C GLN A 342 -15.00 4.90 -21.69
N THR A 343 -15.64 5.09 -20.53
CA THR A 343 -15.39 4.25 -19.35
C THR A 343 -15.68 2.78 -19.63
N LEU A 344 -16.79 2.44 -20.29
CA LEU A 344 -17.10 1.04 -20.65
C LEU A 344 -16.11 0.46 -21.66
N LEU A 345 -15.61 1.27 -22.60
CA LEU A 345 -14.56 0.87 -23.52
C LEU A 345 -13.26 0.50 -22.77
N HIS A 346 -12.90 1.20 -21.68
CA HIS A 346 -11.78 0.80 -20.82
C HIS A 346 -11.98 -0.60 -20.22
N TRP A 347 -13.23 -0.98 -19.97
CA TRP A 347 -13.62 -2.30 -19.45
C TRP A 347 -13.88 -3.33 -20.56
N GLY A 348 -13.56 -3.04 -21.83
CA GLY A 348 -13.77 -3.98 -22.93
C GLY A 348 -15.25 -4.23 -23.27
N LEU A 349 -16.12 -3.26 -22.98
CA LEU A 349 -17.55 -3.33 -23.28
C LEU A 349 -17.99 -2.14 -24.13
N GLU A 350 -18.72 -2.42 -25.21
CA GLU A 350 -19.58 -1.45 -25.88
C GLU A 350 -21.04 -1.89 -25.83
N ILE A 351 -21.96 -0.94 -25.62
CA ILE A 351 -23.39 -1.24 -25.59
C ILE A 351 -23.87 -1.51 -27.02
N THR A 352 -24.42 -2.71 -27.23
CA THR A 352 -25.06 -3.14 -28.47
C THR A 352 -26.59 -3.14 -28.32
N PRO A 353 -27.36 -3.19 -29.42
CA PRO A 353 -28.81 -3.33 -29.36
C PRO A 353 -29.27 -4.54 -28.52
N GLU A 354 -28.56 -5.67 -28.62
CA GLU A 354 -28.85 -6.86 -27.82
C GLU A 354 -28.63 -6.63 -26.32
N ILE A 355 -27.51 -5.99 -25.96
CA ILE A 355 -27.21 -5.62 -24.56
C ILE A 355 -28.28 -4.69 -23.99
N LEU A 356 -28.71 -3.71 -24.79
CA LEU A 356 -29.74 -2.74 -24.42
C LEU A 356 -31.09 -3.43 -24.22
N GLU A 357 -31.46 -4.36 -25.11
CA GLU A 357 -32.70 -5.13 -25.02
C GLU A 357 -32.71 -6.08 -23.81
N LYS A 358 -31.60 -6.80 -23.57
CA LYS A 358 -31.42 -7.61 -22.34
C LYS A 358 -31.58 -6.74 -21.09
N HIS A 359 -31.03 -5.52 -21.09
CA HIS A 359 -31.19 -4.59 -19.98
C HIS A 359 -32.64 -4.11 -19.82
N ARG A 360 -33.29 -3.73 -20.92
CA ARG A 360 -34.70 -3.28 -20.94
C ARG A 360 -35.63 -4.32 -20.31
N LYS A 361 -35.54 -5.59 -20.76
CA LYS A 361 -36.30 -6.71 -20.20
C LYS A 361 -36.04 -6.90 -18.70
N ARG A 362 -34.78 -6.81 -18.27
CA ARG A 362 -34.39 -6.98 -16.86
C ARG A 362 -34.98 -5.91 -15.94
N VAL A 363 -35.14 -4.67 -16.42
CA VAL A 363 -35.66 -3.56 -15.61
C VAL A 363 -37.15 -3.29 -15.81
N GLY A 364 -37.86 -4.14 -16.58
CA GLY A 364 -39.30 -4.02 -16.81
C GLY A 364 -39.73 -2.76 -17.57
N LYS A 365 -38.90 -2.30 -18.52
CA LYS A 365 -39.17 -1.09 -19.32
C LYS A 365 -39.63 -1.36 -20.74
#